data_AF-A0A957WTJ5-F1
#
_entry.id   AF-A0A957WTJ5-F1
#
_cell.length_a   1.000
_cell.length_b   1.000
_cell.length_c   1.000
_cell.angle_alpha   90.00
_cell.angle_beta   90.00
_cell.angle_gamma   90.00
#
_symmetry.space_group_name_H-M   'P 1'
#
loop_
_entity.id
_entity.type
_entity.pdbx_description
1 polymer ?
#
loop_
_entity_poly.entity_id
_entity_poly.type
_entity_poly.pdbx_seq_one_letter_code
_entity_poly.pdbx_strand_id
1 'polypeptide(L)' 'ILVEDDGIGFATKQQLELSQLLADKHFGLVGMFERAAIIGADLAVASFSGEGTRVSVIWNASASSTDGTE' A
#
# COMPACT_ATOMS: atom_id res chain seq x y z
N ILE A 1 5.57 -2.59 -8.38
CA ILE A 1 4.28 -2.94 -9.03
C ILE A 1 3.35 -1.74 -8.92
N LEU A 2 2.60 -1.45 -9.98
CA LEU A 2 1.60 -0.37 -10.03
C LEU A 2 0.26 -0.98 -10.48
N VAL A 3 -0.82 -0.66 -9.76
CA VAL A 3 -2.20 -1.03 -10.12
C VAL A 3 -3.04 0.25 -10.12
N GLU A 4 -3.86 0.41 -11.15
CA GLU A 4 -4.69 1.60 -11.35
C GLU A 4 -6.11 1.19 -11.74
N ASP A 5 -7.07 1.98 -11.29
CA ASP A 5 -8.46 1.95 -11.74
C ASP A 5 -8.96 3.36 -12.04
N ASP A 6 -9.98 3.44 -12.87
CA ASP A 6 -10.73 4.66 -13.25
C ASP A 6 -12.06 4.76 -12.50
N GLY A 7 -12.14 4.17 -11.30
CA GLY A 7 -13.32 4.20 -10.45
C GLY A 7 -13.61 5.59 -9.85
N ILE A 8 -14.58 5.64 -8.94
CA ILE A 8 -14.96 6.91 -8.30
C ILE A 8 -13.94 7.44 -7.29
N GLY A 9 -12.91 6.66 -6.95
CA GLY A 9 -11.92 6.96 -5.93
C GLY A 9 -12.50 7.16 -4.52
N PHE A 10 -11.65 7.58 -3.58
CA PHE A 10 -12.02 7.83 -2.18
C PHE A 10 -11.72 9.29 -1.81
N ALA A 11 -12.50 9.85 -0.89
CA ALA A 11 -12.34 11.23 -0.43
C ALA A 11 -11.24 11.34 0.64
N THR A 12 -10.00 11.03 0.28
CA THR A 12 -8.85 11.12 1.19
C THR A 12 -8.15 12.47 1.01
N LYS A 13 -8.40 13.40 1.95
CA LYS A 13 -7.83 14.76 1.91
C LYS A 13 -6.35 14.82 2.33
N GLN A 14 -5.76 13.73 2.79
CA GLN A 14 -4.37 13.62 3.23
C GLN A 14 -3.80 12.22 2.96
N GLN A 15 -2.50 12.06 3.21
CA GLN A 15 -1.82 10.77 3.39
C GLN A 15 -2.76 9.78 4.09
N LEU A 16 -2.97 8.62 3.47
CA LEU A 16 -3.88 7.60 3.96
C LEU A 16 -3.37 7.04 5.29
N GLU A 17 -3.95 7.51 6.39
CA GLU A 17 -3.64 7.02 7.74
C GLU A 17 -4.33 5.68 8.00
N LEU A 18 -3.60 4.71 8.55
CA LEU A 18 -4.10 3.36 8.78
C LEU A 18 -5.31 3.34 9.73
N SER A 19 -5.34 4.26 10.71
CA SER A 19 -6.46 4.43 11.64
C SER A 19 -7.73 4.89 10.93
N GLN A 20 -7.61 5.80 9.96
CA GLN A 20 -8.75 6.27 9.15
C GLN A 20 -9.26 5.14 8.24
N LEU A 21 -8.36 4.39 7.61
CA LEU A 21 -8.72 3.21 6.81
C LEU A 21 -9.50 2.16 7.62
N LEU A 22 -9.12 1.93 8.88
CA LEU A 22 -9.83 1.05 9.79
C LEU A 22 -11.22 1.60 10.16
N ALA A 23 -11.31 2.90 10.48
CA ALA A 23 -12.57 3.56 10.81
C ALA A 23 -13.58 3.50 9.65
N ASP A 24 -13.07 3.70 8.42
CA ASP A 24 -13.86 3.67 7.18
C ASP A 24 -14.03 2.24 6.61
N LYS A 25 -13.55 1.21 7.33
CA LYS A 25 -13.70 -0.22 6.99
C LYS A 25 -13.05 -0.61 5.65
N HIS A 26 -11.98 0.08 5.26
CA HIS A 26 -11.15 -0.25 4.10
C HIS A 26 -10.17 -1.40 4.40
N PHE A 27 -10.67 -2.53 4.90
CA PHE A 27 -9.84 -3.66 5.37
C PHE A 27 -8.92 -4.25 4.29
N GLY A 28 -9.32 -4.16 3.02
CA GLY A 28 -8.47 -4.58 1.90
C GLY A 28 -7.15 -3.79 1.85
N LEU A 29 -7.23 -2.46 1.99
CA LEU A 29 -6.06 -1.57 2.00
C LEU A 29 -5.24 -1.76 3.29
N VAL A 30 -5.91 -1.91 4.44
CA VAL A 30 -5.24 -2.23 5.72
C VAL A 30 -4.39 -3.50 5.58
N GLY A 31 -4.98 -4.58 5.08
CA GLY A 31 -4.25 -5.83 4.87
C GLY A 31 -3.13 -5.72 3.84
N MET A 32 -3.25 -4.81 2.85
CA MET A 32 -2.13 -4.53 1.92
C MET A 32 -0.97 -3.84 2.63
N PHE A 33 -1.23 -2.82 3.47
CA PHE A 33 -0.20 -2.18 4.28
C PHE A 33 0.50 -3.17 5.22
N GLU A 34 -0.28 -3.99 5.94
CA GLU A 34 0.26 -5.01 6.85
C GLU A 34 1.16 -6.01 6.10
N ARG A 35 0.71 -6.53 4.96
CA ARG A 35 1.50 -7.49 4.17
C ARG A 35 2.74 -6.87 3.54
N ALA A 36 2.67 -5.62 3.09
CA ALA A 36 3.85 -4.89 2.59
C ALA A 36 4.90 -4.74 3.69
N ALA A 37 4.47 -4.36 4.91
CA ALA A 37 5.35 -4.25 6.06
C ALA A 37 6.02 -5.59 6.42
N ILE A 38 5.29 -6.71 6.38
CA ILE A 38 5.82 -8.06 6.68
C ILE A 38 6.99 -8.44 5.77
N ILE A 39 6.97 -8.03 4.50
CA ILE A 39 8.02 -8.37 3.52
C ILE A 39 9.08 -7.27 3.35
N GLY A 40 9.00 -6.19 4.14
CA GLY A 40 9.89 -5.02 4.01
C GLY A 40 9.68 -4.26 2.69
N ALA A 41 8.45 -4.19 2.21
CA ALA A 41 8.08 -3.41 1.03
C ALA A 41 7.43 -2.08 1.42
N ASP A 42 7.65 -1.06 0.59
CA ASP A 42 6.95 0.20 0.68
C ASP A 42 5.65 0.14 -0.12
N LEU A 43 4.55 0.61 0.46
CA LEU A 43 3.25 0.70 -0.20
C LEU A 43 2.72 2.13 -0.13
N ALA A 44 2.28 2.65 -1.27
CA ALA A 44 1.62 3.94 -1.36
C ALA A 44 0.31 3.84 -2.15
N VAL A 45 -0.72 4.50 -1.63
CA VAL A 45 -2.05 4.57 -2.24
C VAL A 45 -2.39 6.05 -2.45
N ALA A 46 -2.75 6.39 -3.68
CA ALA A 46 -3.30 7.70 -4.04
C ALA A 46 -4.69 7.48 -4.61
N SER A 47 -5.67 8.20 -4.08
CA SER A 47 -7.06 8.12 -4.55
C SER A 47 -7.71 9.48 -4.37
N PHE A 48 -8.46 9.90 -5.39
CA PHE A 48 -9.20 11.14 -5.39
C PHE A 48 -10.59 10.92 -5.96
N SER A 49 -11.57 11.62 -5.40
CA SER A 49 -12.96 11.47 -5.83
C SER A 49 -13.11 11.88 -7.31
N GLY A 50 -13.52 10.94 -8.14
CA GLY A 50 -13.68 11.11 -9.59
C GLY A 50 -12.43 10.84 -10.44
N GLU A 51 -11.28 10.50 -9.84
CA GLU A 51 -10.03 10.24 -10.57
C GLU A 51 -9.54 8.78 -10.44
N GLY A 52 -10.29 7.93 -9.72
CA GLY A 52 -9.91 6.55 -9.48
C GLY A 52 -8.88 6.37 -8.37
N THR A 53 -8.17 5.25 -8.41
CA THR A 53 -7.18 4.87 -7.40
C THR A 53 -5.92 4.32 -8.04
N ARG A 54 -4.77 4.68 -7.46
CA ARG A 54 -3.45 4.18 -7.81
C ARG A 54 -2.81 3.55 -6.58
N VAL A 55 -2.41 2.30 -6.69
CA VAL A 55 -1.67 1.55 -5.65
C VAL A 55 -0.30 1.18 -6.19
N SER A 56 0.74 1.54 -5.44
CA SER A 56 2.12 1.22 -5.77
C SER A 56 2.79 0.44 -4.65
N VAL A 57 3.56 -0.58 -5.03
CA VAL A 57 4.37 -1.40 -4.11
C VAL A 57 5.80 -1.48 -4.62
N ILE A 58 6.75 -1.12 -3.77
CA ILE A 58 8.19 -1.21 -4.03
C ILE A 58 8.76 -2.24 -3.07
N TRP A 59 9.35 -3.30 -3.63
CA TRP A 59 9.95 -4.38 -2.85
C TRP A 59 11.36 -4.67 -3.39
N ASN A 60 12.35 -4.62 -2.50
CA ASN A 60 13.75 -4.86 -2.84
C ASN A 60 14.13 -6.31 -2.54
N ALA A 61 13.92 -7.19 -3.52
CA ALA A 61 14.16 -8.63 -3.39
C ALA A 61 15.64 -9.01 -3.13
N SER A 62 16.59 -8.09 -3.33
CA SER A 62 18.03 -8.37 -3.25
C SER A 62 18.63 -8.29 -1.84
N ALA A 63 17.85 -7.96 -0.81
CA ALA A 63 18.36 -7.81 0.56
C ALA A 63 18.72 -9.15 1.28
N SER A 64 18.43 -10.31 0.66
CA SER A 64 18.78 -11.62 1.22
C SER A 64 20.01 -12.22 0.53
N SER A 65 21.20 -11.72 0.85
CA SER A 65 22.44 -12.47 0.63
C SER A 65 23.54 -11.96 1.55
N THR A 66 23.51 -12.39 2.81
CA THR A 66 24.68 -12.70 3.64
C THR A 66 24.15 -13.47 4.85
N ASP A 67 24.11 -14.79 4.76
CA ASP A 67 24.56 -15.59 5.90
C ASP A 67 25.12 -16.92 5.38
N GLY A 68 26.43 -17.03 5.50
CA GLY A 68 27.27 -18.10 4.98
C GLY A 68 28.60 -18.03 5.71
N THR A 69 28.59 -18.52 6.95
CA THR A 69 29.68 -18.91 7.87
C THR A 69 28.96 -19.18 9.21
N GLU A 70 28.95 -20.36 9.82
CA GLU A 70 30.02 -21.36 10.03
C GLU A 70 29.47 -22.80 10.09
#